data_AF-A0A1D9MAN0-F1
#
_entry.id   AF-A0A1D9MAN0-F1
#
_cell.length_a   1.000
_cell.length_b   1.000
_cell.length_c   1.000
_cell.angle_alpha   90.00
_cell.angle_beta   90.00
_cell.angle_gamma   90.00
#
_symmetry.space_group_name_H-M   'P 1'
#
loop_
_entity.id
_entity.type
_entity.pdbx_description
1 polymer ?
#
loop_
_entity_poly.entity_id
_entity_poly.type
_entity_poly.pdbx_seq_one_letter_code
_entity_poly.pdbx_strand_id
1 'polypeptide(L)'
;MKRIFSHLGALALAAPAAASSCEEMWFVRNLVFDRAGMCFGSPLSARSAEIVAQIKGFEADLGCAVETSQTGFELPTEAALRAAEELPVPSPGESLCLGFNAPTVPLRAAPRLEAEVISSVMAGDAVGFGYEPVAGWDYVVTARGGGWMPGDTIGPESCEGWAG
;
A
#
# COMPACT_ATOMS: atom_id res chain seq x y z
N MET A 1 21.58 -11.39 -50.47
CA MET A 1 22.23 -11.38 -49.14
C MET A 1 21.23 -10.80 -48.13
N LYS A 2 20.64 -11.67 -47.30
CA LYS A 2 19.57 -11.32 -46.33
C LYS A 2 20.21 -10.74 -45.06
N ARG A 3 19.86 -9.51 -44.70
CA ARG A 3 20.28 -8.86 -43.45
C ARG A 3 19.49 -9.48 -42.29
N ILE A 4 20.20 -10.14 -41.39
CA ILE A 4 19.67 -10.70 -40.14
C ILE A 4 19.52 -9.54 -39.17
N PHE A 5 18.28 -9.21 -38.79
CA PHE A 5 18.00 -8.31 -37.68
C PHE A 5 18.14 -9.10 -36.38
N SER A 6 19.20 -8.81 -35.61
CA SER A 6 19.33 -9.27 -34.23
C SER A 6 18.30 -8.56 -33.37
N HIS A 7 17.26 -9.29 -32.96
CA HIS A 7 16.40 -8.89 -31.86
C HIS A 7 17.17 -9.13 -30.55
N LEU A 8 17.82 -8.08 -30.01
CA LEU A 8 18.05 -8.04 -28.58
C LEU A 8 16.68 -7.87 -27.91
N GLY A 9 16.11 -8.99 -27.47
CA GLY A 9 14.99 -8.96 -26.53
C GLY A 9 15.47 -8.33 -25.23
N ALA A 10 14.91 -7.18 -24.87
CA ALA A 10 15.07 -6.61 -23.55
C ALA A 10 14.40 -7.55 -22.54
N LEU A 11 15.20 -8.19 -21.70
CA LEU A 11 14.73 -8.95 -20.56
C LEU A 11 14.26 -7.92 -19.52
N ALA A 12 12.95 -7.75 -19.35
CA ALA A 12 12.40 -6.98 -18.23
C ALA A 12 12.74 -7.75 -16.94
N LEU A 13 13.72 -7.26 -16.19
CA LEU A 13 13.98 -7.72 -14.83
C LEU A 13 12.77 -7.30 -13.99
N ALA A 14 11.92 -8.27 -13.62
CA ALA A 14 10.94 -8.05 -12.58
C ALA A 14 11.72 -7.68 -11.30
N ALA A 15 11.43 -6.52 -10.72
CA ALA A 15 11.99 -6.17 -9.43
C ALA A 15 11.57 -7.23 -8.40
N PRO A 16 12.46 -7.60 -7.46
CA PRO A 16 12.09 -8.55 -6.41
C PRO A 16 10.93 -7.99 -5.59
N ALA A 17 9.99 -8.84 -5.17
CA ALA A 17 8.85 -8.44 -4.33
C ALA A 17 9.27 -7.73 -3.02
N ALA A 18 10.46 -8.05 -2.50
CA ALA A 18 11.05 -7.36 -1.36
C ALA A 18 11.48 -5.91 -1.68
N ALA A 19 11.84 -5.60 -2.94
CA ALA A 19 12.17 -4.24 -3.34
C ALA A 19 10.92 -3.36 -3.39
N SER A 20 9.79 -3.87 -3.92
CA SER A 20 8.54 -3.11 -3.96
C SER A 20 7.99 -2.82 -2.56
N SER A 21 8.08 -3.76 -1.61
CA SER A 21 7.68 -3.51 -0.22
C SER A 21 8.58 -2.48 0.46
N CYS A 22 9.89 -2.52 0.21
CA CYS A 22 10.83 -1.54 0.76
C CYS A 22 10.59 -0.12 0.21
N GLU A 23 10.30 0.02 -1.09
CA GLU A 23 10.02 1.32 -1.72
C GLU A 23 8.74 1.94 -1.15
N GLU A 24 7.67 1.15 -0.98
CA GLU A 24 6.43 1.63 -0.38
C GLU A 24 6.60 1.98 1.11
N MET A 25 7.31 1.15 1.89
CA MET A 25 7.66 1.44 3.28
C MET A 25 8.44 2.77 3.38
N TRP A 26 9.44 2.96 2.53
CA TRP A 26 10.20 4.20 2.46
C TRP A 26 9.28 5.38 2.11
N PHE A 27 8.39 5.21 1.14
CA PHE A 27 7.45 6.25 0.71
C PHE A 27 6.51 6.66 1.85
N VAL A 28 5.84 5.71 2.51
CA VAL A 28 4.91 5.99 3.62
C VAL A 28 5.64 6.70 4.76
N ARG A 29 6.83 6.24 5.14
CA ARG A 29 7.64 6.89 6.18
C ARG A 29 7.96 8.35 5.83
N ASN A 30 8.33 8.63 4.58
CA ASN A 30 8.61 10.00 4.15
C ASN A 30 7.34 10.85 4.05
N LEU A 31 6.21 10.26 3.64
CA LEU A 31 4.93 10.94 3.59
C LEU A 31 4.45 11.36 5.00
N VAL A 32 4.75 10.57 6.04
CA VAL A 32 4.54 10.98 7.44
C VAL A 32 5.30 12.26 7.77
N PHE A 33 6.60 12.34 7.42
CA PHE A 33 7.42 13.53 7.69
C PHE A 33 7.01 14.73 6.85
N ASP A 34 6.65 14.51 5.59
CA ASP A 34 6.13 15.55 4.68
C ASP A 34 4.90 16.24 5.30
N ARG A 35 3.91 15.44 5.73
CA ARG A 35 2.69 15.93 6.40
C ARG A 35 2.95 16.62 7.74
N ALA A 36 4.05 16.27 8.42
CA ALA A 36 4.48 16.92 9.65
C ALA A 36 5.20 18.27 9.42
N GLY A 37 5.31 18.74 8.18
CA GLY A 37 5.87 20.06 7.85
C GLY A 37 7.31 20.04 7.36
N MET A 38 7.69 19.02 6.58
CA MET A 38 8.91 18.94 5.75
C MET A 38 10.28 18.87 6.45
N CYS A 39 10.36 18.65 7.77
CA CYS A 39 11.65 18.44 8.45
C CYS A 39 11.68 17.12 9.21
N PHE A 40 12.76 16.33 9.07
CA PHE A 40 13.06 15.09 9.81
C PHE A 40 13.21 15.26 11.35
N GLY A 41 12.73 16.38 11.90
CA GLY A 41 12.68 16.68 13.33
C GLY A 41 11.40 17.39 13.76
N SER A 42 10.39 17.50 12.89
CA SER A 42 9.07 17.99 13.29
C SER A 42 8.48 17.09 14.37
N PRO A 43 7.81 17.64 15.40
CA PRO A 43 7.07 16.83 16.36
C PRO A 43 6.03 15.99 15.63
N LEU A 44 6.17 14.67 15.71
CA LEU A 44 5.17 13.73 15.21
C LEU A 44 4.06 13.57 16.25
N SER A 45 2.83 13.33 15.77
CA SER A 45 1.78 12.80 16.63
C SER A 45 2.21 11.42 17.18
N ALA A 46 1.63 10.98 18.30
CA ALA A 46 1.92 9.65 18.84
C ALA A 46 1.70 8.54 17.80
N ARG A 47 0.62 8.66 17.02
CA ARG A 47 0.29 7.71 15.95
C ARG A 47 1.29 7.74 14.80
N SER A 48 1.67 8.93 14.34
CA SER A 48 2.69 9.10 13.29
C SER A 48 4.06 8.55 13.72
N ALA A 49 4.43 8.74 14.99
CA ALA A 49 5.66 8.20 15.55
C ALA A 49 5.64 6.66 15.60
N GLU A 50 4.51 6.06 15.96
CA GLU A 50 4.29 4.61 15.95
C GLU A 50 4.42 4.03 14.52
N ILE A 51 3.76 4.64 13.53
CA ILE A 51 3.86 4.24 12.11
C ILE A 51 5.33 4.23 11.67
N VAL A 52 6.07 5.32 11.94
CA VAL A 52 7.49 5.43 11.56
C VAL A 52 8.35 4.38 12.29
N ALA A 53 8.08 4.11 13.56
CA ALA A 53 8.83 3.12 14.33
C ALA A 53 8.60 1.69 13.80
N GLN A 54 7.35 1.34 13.47
CA GLN A 54 7.00 0.02 12.95
C GLN A 54 7.61 -0.20 11.56
N ILE A 55 7.49 0.78 10.65
CA ILE A 55 8.10 0.73 9.33
C ILE A 55 9.62 0.52 9.43
N LYS A 56 10.30 1.25 10.31
CA LYS A 56 11.75 1.07 10.52
C LYS A 56 12.12 -0.33 11.03
N GLY A 57 11.23 -0.96 11.80
CA GLY A 57 11.38 -2.36 12.21
C GLY A 57 11.36 -3.29 11.00
N PHE A 58 10.33 -3.20 10.16
CA PHE A 58 10.22 -4.01 8.95
C PHE A 58 11.34 -3.73 7.94
N GLU A 59 11.74 -2.48 7.76
CA GLU A 59 12.89 -2.12 6.91
C GLU A 59 14.18 -2.79 7.39
N ALA A 60 14.39 -2.87 8.71
CA ALA A 60 15.56 -3.53 9.29
C ALA A 60 15.51 -5.06 9.10
N ASP A 61 14.35 -5.67 9.33
CA ASP A 61 14.14 -7.12 9.17
C ASP A 61 14.30 -7.57 7.71
N LEU A 62 13.86 -6.75 6.76
CA LEU A 62 13.97 -7.00 5.31
C LEU A 62 15.33 -6.59 4.73
N GLY A 63 16.17 -5.88 5.50
CA GLY A 63 17.44 -5.36 5.00
C GLY A 63 17.27 -4.32 3.89
N CYS A 64 16.23 -3.48 3.98
CA CYS A 64 15.88 -2.50 2.96
C CYS A 64 17.03 -1.50 2.72
N ALA A 65 17.46 -1.41 1.46
CA ALA A 65 18.44 -0.44 0.98
C ALA A 65 17.86 0.32 -0.21
N VAL A 66 16.86 1.16 0.06
CA VAL A 66 16.15 1.93 -0.98
C VAL A 66 17.08 3.00 -1.57
N GLU A 67 17.19 3.02 -2.89
CA GLU A 67 18.00 4.00 -3.62
C GLU A 67 17.34 5.38 -3.61
N THR A 68 17.82 6.26 -2.73
CA THR A 68 17.21 7.58 -2.49
C THR A 68 17.66 8.67 -3.46
N SER A 69 18.59 8.39 -4.39
CA SER A 69 18.97 9.35 -5.42
C SER A 69 18.00 9.41 -6.61
N GLN A 70 17.04 8.49 -6.66
CA GLN A 70 15.97 8.51 -7.67
C GLN A 70 14.97 9.64 -7.38
N THR A 71 14.46 10.26 -8.45
CA THR A 71 13.52 11.39 -8.36
C THR A 71 12.06 10.99 -8.12
N GLY A 72 11.80 9.69 -7.99
CA GLY A 72 10.47 9.13 -7.70
C GLY A 72 10.45 7.61 -7.87
N PHE A 73 9.49 6.97 -7.21
CA PHE A 73 9.13 5.57 -7.42
C PHE A 73 7.73 5.54 -8.04
N GLU A 74 7.52 4.74 -9.07
CA GLU A 74 6.17 4.48 -9.56
C GLU A 74 5.50 3.47 -8.63
N LEU A 75 4.85 3.97 -7.59
CA LEU A 75 4.06 3.15 -6.68
C LEU A 75 2.60 3.14 -7.16
N PRO A 76 2.04 1.97 -7.52
CA PRO A 76 0.63 1.86 -7.91
C PRO A 76 -0.33 2.38 -6.82
N THR A 77 0.11 2.34 -5.56
CA THR A 77 -0.66 2.74 -4.37
C THR A 77 -0.46 4.20 -3.97
N GLU A 78 0.41 4.96 -4.65
CA GLU A 78 0.75 6.34 -4.26
C GLU A 78 -0.49 7.23 -4.10
N ALA A 79 -1.41 7.19 -5.08
CA ALA A 79 -2.62 8.00 -5.05
C ALA A 79 -3.52 7.64 -3.86
N ALA A 80 -3.65 6.34 -3.54
CA ALA A 80 -4.43 5.88 -2.40
C ALA A 80 -3.82 6.33 -1.06
N LEU A 81 -2.51 6.15 -0.91
CA LEU A 81 -1.76 6.55 0.29
C LEU A 81 -1.83 8.06 0.51
N ARG A 82 -1.72 8.87 -0.55
CA ARG A 82 -1.84 10.32 -0.46
C ARG A 82 -3.25 10.78 -0.05
N ALA A 83 -4.29 10.05 -0.45
CA ALA A 83 -5.67 10.36 -0.10
C ALA A 83 -6.05 10.02 1.35
N ALA A 84 -5.31 9.11 2.01
CA ALA A 84 -5.58 8.74 3.39
C ALA A 84 -5.26 9.89 4.37
N GLU A 85 -6.12 10.18 5.33
CA GLU A 85 -5.87 11.10 6.46
C GLU A 85 -4.88 10.45 7.43
N GLU A 86 -5.13 9.21 7.83
CA GLU A 86 -4.22 8.38 8.63
C GLU A 86 -3.56 7.33 7.73
N LEU A 87 -2.23 7.31 7.69
CA LEU A 87 -1.49 6.39 6.84
C LEU A 87 -1.48 4.97 7.42
N PRO A 88 -1.63 3.93 6.58
CA PRO A 88 -1.41 2.55 7.01
C PRO A 88 0.09 2.27 7.16
N VAL A 89 0.42 1.17 7.84
CA VAL A 89 1.78 0.62 7.85
C VAL A 89 1.83 -0.49 6.80
N PRO A 90 2.66 -0.39 5.75
CA PRO A 90 2.85 -1.50 4.81
C PRO A 90 3.34 -2.75 5.54
N SER A 91 2.75 -3.90 5.22
CA SER A 91 3.12 -5.19 5.77
C SER A 91 4.08 -5.92 4.82
N PRO A 92 5.01 -6.75 5.32
CA PRO A 92 5.79 -7.64 4.47
C PRO A 92 4.97 -8.75 3.79
N GLY A 93 3.76 -9.02 4.30
CA GLY A 93 2.84 -10.00 3.73
C GLY A 93 1.78 -9.33 2.86
N GLU A 94 1.42 -9.99 1.77
CA GLU A 94 0.33 -9.55 0.90
C GLU A 94 -0.68 -10.68 0.71
N SER A 95 -1.96 -10.31 0.61
CA SER A 95 -3.00 -11.20 0.12
C SER A 95 -3.98 -10.43 -0.74
N LEU A 96 -4.74 -11.15 -1.55
CA LEU A 96 -5.61 -10.58 -2.56
C LEU A 96 -6.94 -11.34 -2.59
N CYS A 97 -8.03 -10.63 -2.35
CA CYS A 97 -9.37 -11.10 -2.70
C CYS A 97 -9.57 -10.88 -4.20
N LEU A 98 -9.88 -11.95 -4.93
CA LEU A 98 -10.14 -11.92 -6.36
C LEU A 98 -11.65 -11.96 -6.61
N GLY A 99 -12.16 -11.03 -7.42
CA GLY A 99 -13.57 -11.00 -7.81
C GLY A 99 -14.49 -10.78 -6.62
N PHE A 100 -14.34 -9.65 -5.92
CA PHE A 100 -15.23 -9.28 -4.82
C PHE A 100 -16.70 -9.38 -5.26
N ASN A 101 -17.55 -10.07 -4.49
CA ASN A 101 -18.90 -10.43 -4.91
C ASN A 101 -19.99 -10.05 -3.89
N ALA A 102 -19.67 -9.17 -2.94
CA ALA A 102 -20.58 -8.70 -1.90
C ALA A 102 -21.02 -7.23 -2.13
N PRO A 103 -21.89 -6.64 -1.28
CA PRO A 103 -22.28 -5.24 -1.39
C PRO A 103 -21.10 -4.28 -1.33
N THR A 104 -21.24 -3.09 -1.93
CA THR A 104 -20.21 -2.05 -1.93
C THR A 104 -19.75 -1.70 -0.52
N VAL A 105 -18.43 -1.67 -0.31
CA VAL A 105 -17.80 -1.30 0.97
C VAL A 105 -17.20 0.10 0.84
N PRO A 106 -17.62 1.08 1.67
CA PRO A 106 -17.01 2.41 1.68
C PRO A 106 -15.60 2.35 2.29
N LEU A 107 -14.62 2.95 1.61
CA LEU A 107 -13.25 3.07 2.08
C LEU A 107 -12.98 4.48 2.60
N ARG A 108 -12.45 4.58 3.81
CA ARG A 108 -12.35 5.83 4.57
C ARG A 108 -10.92 6.38 4.66
N ALA A 109 -10.81 7.68 4.87
CA ALA A 109 -9.51 8.34 5.02
C ALA A 109 -8.76 7.97 6.31
N ALA A 110 -9.47 7.55 7.36
CA ALA A 110 -8.90 7.15 8.66
C ALA A 110 -9.71 5.99 9.28
N PRO A 111 -9.15 5.21 10.22
CA PRO A 111 -9.78 4.03 10.82
C PRO A 111 -10.86 4.40 11.87
N ARG A 112 -11.90 5.12 11.43
CA ARG A 112 -13.05 5.54 12.23
C ARG A 112 -14.27 5.77 11.34
N LEU A 113 -15.48 5.56 11.87
CA LEU A 113 -16.72 5.60 11.09
C LEU A 113 -17.07 7.00 10.55
N GLU A 114 -16.60 8.05 11.21
CA GLU A 114 -16.89 9.45 10.84
C GLU A 114 -15.87 10.01 9.84
N ALA A 115 -14.84 9.24 9.48
CA ALA A 115 -13.87 9.69 8.48
C ALA A 115 -14.51 9.75 7.09
N GLU A 116 -14.03 10.70 6.27
CA GLU A 116 -14.47 10.88 4.90
C GLU A 116 -14.34 9.57 4.10
N VAL A 117 -15.33 9.26 3.28
CA VAL A 117 -15.26 8.17 2.32
C VAL A 117 -14.49 8.65 1.09
N ILE A 118 -13.30 8.11 0.88
CA ILE A 118 -12.37 8.52 -0.18
C ILE A 118 -12.36 7.55 -1.37
N SER A 119 -12.88 6.33 -1.20
CA SER A 119 -13.02 5.33 -2.25
C SER A 119 -14.06 4.28 -1.87
N SER A 120 -14.19 3.21 -2.66
CA SER A 120 -15.06 2.08 -2.36
C SER A 120 -14.59 0.80 -3.03
N VAL A 121 -14.78 -0.33 -2.36
CA VAL A 121 -14.75 -1.66 -2.99
C VAL A 121 -16.12 -1.93 -3.62
N MET A 122 -16.15 -2.39 -4.87
CA MET A 122 -17.39 -2.77 -5.54
C MET A 122 -17.25 -4.13 -6.20
N ALA A 123 -18.39 -4.75 -6.53
CA ALA A 123 -18.42 -6.06 -7.16
C ALA A 123 -17.48 -6.14 -8.39
N GLY A 124 -16.74 -7.24 -8.48
CA GLY A 124 -15.69 -7.51 -9.48
C GLY A 124 -14.30 -6.99 -9.13
N ASP A 125 -14.11 -6.26 -8.02
CA ASP A 125 -12.78 -5.79 -7.63
C ASP A 125 -11.82 -6.92 -7.27
N ALA A 126 -10.53 -6.71 -7.56
CA ALA A 126 -9.46 -7.32 -6.82
C ALA A 126 -9.10 -6.41 -5.64
N VAL A 127 -9.10 -6.94 -4.42
CA VAL A 127 -8.88 -6.18 -3.19
C VAL A 127 -7.61 -6.65 -2.51
N GLY A 128 -6.59 -5.79 -2.52
CA GLY A 128 -5.28 -6.05 -1.96
C GLY A 128 -5.22 -5.72 -0.47
N PHE A 129 -4.67 -6.66 0.28
CA PHE A 129 -4.34 -6.55 1.70
C PHE A 129 -2.82 -6.63 1.83
N GLY A 130 -2.18 -5.47 1.98
CA GLY A 130 -0.72 -5.34 2.10
C GLY A 130 -0.31 -4.44 3.25
N TYR A 131 -1.17 -4.31 4.27
CA TYR A 131 -1.01 -3.34 5.34
C TYR A 131 -1.39 -3.95 6.69
N GLU A 132 -0.74 -3.47 7.76
CA GLU A 132 -1.03 -3.89 9.13
C GLU A 132 -2.40 -3.36 9.59
N PRO A 133 -3.23 -4.20 10.23
CA PRO A 133 -4.51 -3.78 10.77
C PRO A 133 -4.35 -2.87 11.98
N VAL A 134 -5.30 -1.97 12.20
CA VAL A 134 -5.27 -1.00 13.30
C VAL A 134 -6.61 -0.98 14.01
N ALA A 135 -6.63 -1.37 15.28
CA ALA A 135 -7.81 -1.29 16.15
C ALA A 135 -9.10 -1.86 15.53
N GLY A 136 -8.99 -2.98 14.81
CA GLY A 136 -10.12 -3.62 14.12
C GLY A 136 -10.50 -2.96 12.79
N TRP A 137 -9.55 -2.29 12.13
CA TRP A 137 -9.69 -1.75 10.77
C TRP A 137 -8.60 -2.28 9.86
N ASP A 138 -8.97 -2.56 8.62
CA ASP A 138 -8.06 -2.94 7.54
C ASP A 138 -7.94 -1.77 6.56
N TYR A 139 -6.72 -1.50 6.10
CA TYR A 139 -6.50 -0.66 4.94
C TYR A 139 -6.37 -1.54 3.70
N VAL A 140 -7.19 -1.28 2.69
CA VAL A 140 -7.20 -2.06 1.45
C VAL A 140 -7.04 -1.16 0.24
N VAL A 141 -6.52 -1.75 -0.84
CA VAL A 141 -6.35 -1.09 -2.13
C VAL A 141 -7.03 -1.88 -3.25
N THR A 142 -7.61 -1.16 -4.20
CA THR A 142 -8.15 -1.69 -5.45
C THR A 142 -7.61 -0.84 -6.61
N ALA A 143 -7.92 -1.22 -7.85
CA ALA A 143 -7.59 -0.40 -9.01
C ALA A 143 -8.25 1.00 -8.99
N ARG A 144 -9.25 1.23 -8.13
CA ARG A 144 -9.97 2.49 -8.00
C ARG A 144 -9.40 3.42 -6.91
N GLY A 145 -8.50 2.94 -6.07
CA GLY A 145 -7.96 3.67 -4.93
C GLY A 145 -7.83 2.80 -3.69
N GLY A 146 -7.78 3.40 -2.52
CA GLY A 146 -7.68 2.67 -1.26
C GLY A 146 -8.22 3.45 -0.08
N GLY A 147 -8.28 2.79 1.07
CA GLY A 147 -8.75 3.39 2.32
C GLY A 147 -9.06 2.35 3.39
N TRP A 148 -9.46 2.85 4.56
CA TRP A 148 -9.78 2.06 5.73
C TRP A 148 -11.23 1.53 5.69
N MET A 149 -11.41 0.27 6.07
CA MET A 149 -12.71 -0.35 6.32
C MET A 149 -12.69 -1.10 7.66
N PRO A 150 -13.84 -1.34 8.29
CA PRO A 150 -13.88 -2.21 9.46
C PRO A 150 -13.29 -3.59 9.11
N GLY A 151 -12.53 -4.16 10.05
CA GLY A 151 -11.95 -5.49 9.90
C GLY A 151 -13.03 -6.55 9.72
N ASP A 152 -12.65 -7.67 9.10
CA ASP A 152 -13.53 -8.79 8.77
C ASP A 152 -14.71 -8.44 7.84
N THR A 153 -14.74 -7.21 7.27
CA THR A 153 -15.78 -6.82 6.29
C THR A 153 -15.68 -7.65 5.00
N ILE A 154 -14.47 -8.05 4.63
CA ILE A 154 -14.20 -8.89 3.45
C ILE A 154 -13.65 -10.22 3.95
N GLY A 155 -14.49 -11.26 3.83
CA GLY A 155 -14.17 -12.64 4.20
C GLY A 155 -14.18 -13.60 3.01
N PRO A 156 -13.84 -14.89 3.24
CA PRO A 156 -13.81 -15.92 2.21
C PRO A 156 -15.05 -16.01 1.32
N GLU A 157 -16.22 -15.77 1.90
CA GLU A 157 -17.51 -15.79 1.23
C GLU A 157 -17.77 -14.60 0.30
N SER A 158 -17.01 -13.52 0.45
CA SER A 158 -17.16 -12.27 -0.30
C SER A 158 -16.26 -12.17 -1.54
N CYS A 159 -15.52 -13.23 -1.85
CA CYS A 159 -14.55 -13.28 -2.94
C CYS A 159 -14.78 -14.54 -3.79
N GLU A 160 -14.56 -14.43 -5.10
CA GLU A 160 -14.51 -15.59 -5.99
C GLU A 160 -13.26 -16.44 -5.75
N GLY A 161 -12.17 -15.83 -5.27
CA GLY A 161 -10.94 -16.52 -4.89
C GLY A 161 -10.01 -15.69 -4.01
N TRP A 162 -8.97 -16.34 -3.50
CA TRP A 162 -7.91 -15.72 -2.70
C TRP A 162 -6.53 -16.06 -3.27
N ALA A 163 -5.61 -15.10 -3.20
CA ALA A 163 -4.19 -15.28 -3.49
C ALA A 163 -3.32 -14.71 -2.35
N GLY A 164 -2.12 -15.25 -2.19
CA GLY A 164 -1.11 -14.90 -1.19
C GLY A 164 0.15 -15.73 -1.35
#